data_AF-A0A090KLY7-F1
#
_entry.id   AF-A0A090KLY7-F1
#
_cell.length_a   1.000
_cell.length_b   1.000
_cell.length_c   1.000
_cell.angle_alpha   90.00
_cell.angle_beta   90.00
_cell.angle_gamma   90.00
#
_symmetry.space_group_name_H-M   'P 1'
#
loop_
_entity.id
_entity.type
_entity.pdbx_description
1 polymer ?
#
loop_
_entity_poly.entity_id
_entity_poly.type
_entity_poly.pdbx_seq_one_letter_code
_entity_poly.pdbx_strand_id
1 'polypeptide(L)' 'MTTMLDELLDDLGEYLGMPDTACFSLPREAYVSKELYQLEVKEIFEKSWLCVGRDEYVCTEPGRLLVGS' A
#
# COMPACT_ATOMS: atom_id res chain seq x y z
N MET A 1 11.72 -23.10 8.34
CA MET A 1 10.37 -23.16 7.73
C MET A 1 10.14 -21.78 7.15
N THR A 2 10.12 -21.68 5.83
CA THR A 2 9.79 -20.45 5.10
C THR A 2 8.30 -20.19 5.29
N THR A 3 7.90 -18.96 5.63
CA THR A 3 6.48 -18.63 5.75
C THR A 3 5.91 -18.30 4.37
N MET A 4 4.59 -18.42 4.21
CA MET A 4 3.90 -18.03 2.97
C MET A 4 4.12 -16.54 2.64
N LEU A 5 4.35 -15.70 3.66
CA LEU A 5 4.73 -14.30 3.48
C LEU A 5 6.15 -14.16 2.91
N ASP A 6 7.11 -14.93 3.42
CA ASP A 6 8.50 -14.86 2.95
C ASP A 6 8.60 -15.25 1.46
N GLU A 7 7.90 -16.32 1.05
CA GLU A 7 7.85 -16.74 -0.36
C GLU A 7 7.23 -15.64 -1.25
N LEU A 8 6.16 -15.00 -0.78
CA LEU A 8 5.52 -13.90 -1.49
C LEU A 8 6.43 -12.66 -1.60
N LEU A 9 7.22 -12.36 -0.55
CA LEU A 9 8.17 -11.26 -0.58
C LEU A 9 9.36 -11.55 -1.51
N ASP A 10 9.81 -12.79 -1.57
CA ASP A 10 10.83 -13.23 -2.53
C ASP A 10 10.33 -13.05 -3.97
N ASP A 11 9.11 -13.51 -4.27
CA ASP A 11 8.46 -13.32 -5.58
C ASP A 11 8.38 -11.82 -5.94
N LEU A 12 7.91 -10.98 -5.02
CA LEU A 12 7.82 -9.53 -5.23
C LEU A 12 9.20 -8.88 -5.43
N GLY A 13 10.24 -9.42 -4.80
CA GLY A 13 11.62 -8.98 -4.97
C GLY A 13 12.11 -9.12 -6.41
N GLU A 14 11.65 -10.13 -7.15
CA GLU A 14 12.03 -10.33 -8.56
C GLU A 14 11.54 -9.18 -9.46
N TYR A 15 10.40 -8.56 -9.13
CA TYR A 15 9.80 -7.47 -9.92
C TYR A 15 10.69 -6.23 -9.96
N LEU A 16 11.52 -6.01 -8.93
CA LEU A 16 12.44 -4.88 -8.86
C LEU A 16 13.53 -4.92 -9.95
N GLY A 17 13.84 -6.10 -10.47
CA GLY A 17 14.81 -6.31 -11.53
C GLY A 17 14.20 -6.41 -12.93
N MET A 18 12.88 -6.41 -13.06
CA MET A 18 12.20 -6.55 -14.34
C MET A 18 12.27 -5.24 -15.14
N PRO A 19 12.41 -5.31 -16.48
CA PRO A 19 12.36 -4.12 -17.30
C PRO A 19 10.96 -3.50 -17.26
N ASP A 20 10.85 -2.17 -17.34
CA ASP A 20 9.56 -1.45 -17.31
C ASP A 20 8.56 -1.92 -18.38
N THR A 21 9.05 -2.54 -19.46
CA THR A 21 8.21 -3.15 -20.51
C THR A 21 7.52 -4.45 -20.08
N ALA A 22 7.98 -5.08 -19.01
CA ALA A 22 7.38 -6.24 -18.39
C ALA A 22 6.35 -5.79 -17.35
N CYS A 23 5.16 -5.44 -17.83
CA CYS A 23 4.07 -4.94 -16.99
C CYS A 23 3.17 -6.11 -16.55
N PHE A 24 3.62 -6.89 -15.56
CA PHE A 24 2.80 -7.92 -14.93
C PHE A 24 2.03 -7.35 -13.74
N SER A 25 0.79 -7.80 -13.56
CA SER A 25 0.09 -7.60 -12.28
C SER A 25 0.80 -8.39 -11.19
N LEU A 26 0.62 -7.96 -9.94
CA LEU A 26 1.09 -8.71 -8.78
C LEU A 26 0.45 -10.12 -8.74
N PRO A 27 1.10 -11.11 -8.10
CA PRO A 27 0.48 -12.41 -7.87
C PRO A 27 -0.82 -12.27 -7.07
N ARG A 28 -1.74 -13.22 -7.26
CA ARG A 28 -3.07 -13.20 -6.63
C ARG A 28 -2.99 -13.07 -5.11
N GLU A 29 -1.99 -13.73 -4.54
CA GLU A 29 -1.70 -13.83 -3.11
C GLU A 29 -1.43 -12.45 -2.50
N ALA A 30 -0.84 -11.52 -3.26
CA ALA A 30 -0.61 -10.15 -2.82
C ALA A 30 -1.90 -9.40 -2.49
N TYR A 31 -3.00 -9.70 -3.21
CA TYR A 31 -4.29 -9.03 -3.00
C TYR A 31 -5.12 -9.63 -1.86
N VAL A 32 -4.78 -10.82 -1.36
CA VAL A 32 -5.58 -11.55 -0.36
C VAL A 32 -4.83 -11.86 0.94
N SER A 33 -3.50 -11.72 0.94
CA SER A 33 -2.66 -11.98 2.12
C SER A 33 -2.87 -10.90 3.18
N LYS A 34 -3.44 -11.31 4.32
CA LYS A 34 -3.58 -10.43 5.49
C LYS A 34 -2.22 -10.06 6.09
N GLU A 35 -1.25 -10.95 6.00
CA GLU A 35 0.09 -10.76 6.54
C GLU A 35 0.84 -9.70 5.74
N LEU A 36 0.74 -9.76 4.41
CA LEU A 36 1.30 -8.72 3.54
C LEU A 36 0.60 -7.38 3.78
N TYR A 37 -0.74 -7.37 3.88
CA TYR A 37 -1.49 -6.14 4.18
C TYR A 37 -1.02 -5.45 5.47
N GLN A 38 -0.82 -6.20 6.56
CA GLN A 38 -0.33 -5.63 7.82
C GLN A 38 1.09 -5.06 7.68
N LEU A 39 1.93 -5.71 6.86
CA LEU A 39 3.26 -5.22 6.55
C LEU A 39 3.21 -3.94 5.73
N GLU A 40 2.35 -3.86 4.71
CA GLU A 40 2.13 -2.65 3.90
C GLU A 40 1.64 -1.48 4.75
N VAL A 41 0.70 -1.71 5.67
CA VAL A 41 0.23 -0.67 6.61
C VAL A 41 1.40 -0.10 7.39
N LYS A 42 2.20 -0.97 8.02
CA LYS A 42 3.32 -0.59 8.88
C LYS A 42 4.46 0.08 8.12
N GLU A 43 4.82 -0.44 6.94
CA GLU A 43 6.04 -0.04 6.25
C GLU A 43 5.80 1.03 5.17
N ILE A 44 4.59 1.11 4.61
CA ILE A 44 4.24 2.06 3.55
C ILE A 44 3.29 3.12 4.09
N PHE A 45 2.09 2.74 4.53
CA PHE A 45 1.04 3.73 4.83
C PHE A 45 1.34 4.57 6.07
N GLU A 46 1.95 3.99 7.11
CA GLU A 46 2.36 4.73 8.32
C GLU A 46 3.59 5.63 8.09
N LYS A 47 4.34 5.44 6.99
CA LYS A 47 5.61 6.13 6.71
C LYS A 47 5.56 7.05 5.48
N SER A 48 4.48 7.00 4.71
CA SER A 48 4.32 7.75 3.46
C SER A 48 3.34 8.91 3.60
N TRP A 49 3.53 9.95 2.78
CA TRP A 49 2.58 11.05 2.68
C TRP A 49 1.31 10.58 1.97
N LEU A 50 0.18 10.60 2.68
CA LEU A 50 -1.13 10.25 2.13
C LEU A 50 -1.91 11.52 1.79
N CYS A 51 -2.35 11.64 0.54
CA CYS A 51 -3.24 12.72 0.12
C CYS A 51 -4.67 12.41 0.61
N VAL A 52 -5.16 13.18 1.58
CA VAL A 52 -6.46 12.96 2.25
C VAL A 52 -7.61 13.79 1.66
N GLY A 53 -7.31 14.74 0.78
CA GLY A 53 -8.33 15.61 0.20
C GLY A 53 -7.73 16.73 -0.64
N ARG A 54 -8.60 17.41 -1.36
CA ARG A 54 -8.28 18.66 -2.06
C ARG A 54 -8.40 19.84 -1.10
N ASP A 55 -7.66 20.90 -1.40
CA ASP A 55 -7.66 22.14 -0.61
C ASP A 55 -9.07 22.72 -0.43
N GLU A 56 -9.92 22.63 -1.47
CA GLU A 56 -11.32 23.07 -1.46
C GLU A 56 -12.21 22.38 -0.42
N TYR A 57 -11.82 21.21 0.08
CA TYR A 57 -12.54 20.50 1.14
C TYR A 57 -12.03 20.88 2.54
N VAL A 58 -10.82 21.46 2.64
CA VAL A 58 -10.26 21.90 3.92
C VAL A 58 -11.09 23.08 4.44
N CYS A 59 -11.89 22.81 5.47
CA CYS A 59 -12.75 23.81 6.05
C CYS A 59 -11.90 24.84 6.81
N THR A 60 -11.97 26.10 6.37
CA THR A 60 -11.30 27.23 7.04
C THR A 60 -11.98 27.63 8.35
N GLU A 61 -13.17 27.10 8.63
CA GLU A 61 -13.92 27.32 9.86
C GLU A 61 -13.39 26.44 11.01
N PRO A 62 -12.99 27.03 12.16
CA PRO A 62 -12.54 26.26 13.31
C PRO A 62 -13.59 25.26 13.78
N GLY A 63 -13.19 23.98 13.91
CA GLY A 63 -14.03 22.92 14.46
C GLY A 63 -14.73 22.03 13.44
N ARG A 64 -14.60 22.29 12.13
CA ARG A 64 -15.14 21.41 11.08
C ARG A 64 -14.10 20.38 10.65
N LEU A 65 -14.41 19.10 10.84
CA LEU A 65 -13.54 17.97 10.49
C LEU A 65 -13.93 17.41 9.11
N LEU A 66 -12.93 17.07 8.31
CA LEU A 66 -13.08 16.15 7.20
C LEU A 66 -13.19 14.74 7.77
N VAL A 67 -14.41 14.27 7.98
CA VAL A 67 -14.65 12.86 8.33
C VAL A 67 -15.32 12.21 7.13
N GLY A 68 -14.70 11.16 6.60
CA GLY A 68 -15.32 10.28 5.62
C GLY A 68 -16.66 9.80 6.17
N SER A 69 -17.71 9.96 5.38
CA SER A 69 -19.10 9.58 5.73
C SER A 69 -19.23 8.10 6.04
#